data_AF-A0AAW2WH58-F1
#
_entry.id   AF-A0AAW2WH58-F1
#
_cell.length_a   1.000
_cell.length_b   1.000
_cell.length_c   1.000
_cell.angle_alpha   90.00
_cell.angle_beta   90.00
_cell.angle_gamma   90.00
#
_symmetry.space_group_name_H-M   'P 1'
#
loop_
_entity.id
_entity.type
_entity.pdbx_description
1 polymer ?
#
loop_
_entity_poly.entity_id
_entity_poly.type
_entity_poly.pdbx_seq_one_letter_code
_entity_poly.pdbx_strand_id
1 'polypeptide(L)'
;MAVADMEYRAERKAKKKAYARLKQIARLQGKRPPPNPYPSAIKEIQAEERKFVHDRFNNPQTLQIVNKLRQDRAAEMMDRRGGFFG
;
A
#
# COMPACT_ATOMS: atom_id res chain seq x y z
N MET A 1 1.30 -24.50 -21.55
CA MET A 1 1.37 -23.42 -20.54
C MET A 1 2.60 -22.52 -20.71
N ALA A 2 3.80 -23.05 -20.94
CA ALA A 2 5.04 -22.25 -21.03
C ALA A 2 5.09 -21.20 -22.18
N VAL A 3 4.51 -21.48 -23.35
CA VAL A 3 4.49 -20.54 -24.48
C VAL A 3 3.64 -19.30 -24.16
N ALA A 4 2.47 -19.50 -23.54
CA ALA A 4 1.58 -18.42 -23.11
C ALA A 4 2.24 -17.49 -22.07
N ASP A 5 3.01 -18.05 -21.12
CA ASP A 5 3.77 -17.25 -20.15
C ASP A 5 4.88 -16.42 -20.81
N MET A 6 5.52 -16.96 -21.84
CA MET A 6 6.57 -16.25 -22.59
C MET A 6 5.99 -15.09 -23.42
N GLU A 7 4.87 -15.31 -24.10
CA GLU A 7 4.13 -14.28 -24.84
C GLU A 7 3.67 -13.15 -23.91
N TYR A 8 3.06 -13.50 -22.78
CA TYR A 8 2.64 -12.53 -21.77
C TYR A 8 3.81 -11.70 -21.24
N ARG A 9 4.95 -12.34 -20.96
CA ARG A 9 6.17 -11.64 -20.50
C ARG A 9 6.72 -10.71 -21.58
N ALA A 10 6.72 -11.12 -22.84
CA ALA A 10 7.16 -10.31 -23.96
C ALA A 10 6.27 -9.07 -24.15
N GLU A 11 4.95 -9.26 -24.16
CA GLU A 11 3.97 -8.18 -24.24
C GLU A 11 4.10 -7.18 -23.08
N ARG A 12 4.19 -7.67 -21.84
CA ARG A 12 4.36 -6.80 -20.67
C ARG A 12 5.63 -5.98 -20.76
N LYS A 13 6.74 -6.56 -21.23
CA LYS A 13 8.00 -5.84 -21.43
C LYS A 13 7.83 -4.74 -22.48
N ALA A 14 7.22 -5.04 -23.62
CA ALA A 14 6.96 -4.07 -24.68
C ALA A 14 6.08 -2.91 -24.20
N LYS A 15 4.95 -3.22 -23.56
CA LYS A 15 4.01 -2.22 -23.02
C LYS A 15 4.64 -1.35 -21.92
N LYS A 16 5.50 -1.92 -21.06
CA LYS A 16 6.29 -1.13 -20.07
C LYS A 16 7.24 -0.13 -20.73
N LYS A 17 7.93 -0.53 -21.81
CA LYS A 17 8.82 0.37 -22.56
C LYS A 17 8.03 1.51 -23.22
N ALA A 18 6.90 1.18 -23.86
CA ALA A 18 6.01 2.17 -24.45
C ALA A 18 5.49 3.17 -23.39
N TYR A 19 5.04 2.67 -22.23
CA TYR A 19 4.61 3.50 -21.12
C TYR A 19 5.73 4.44 -20.61
N ALA A 20 6.96 3.95 -20.48
CA ALA A 20 8.10 4.77 -20.08
C ALA A 20 8.34 5.93 -21.06
N ARG A 21 8.23 5.66 -22.37
CA ARG A 21 8.37 6.68 -23.41
C ARG A 21 7.23 7.71 -23.35
N LEU A 22 5.98 7.27 -23.22
CA LEU A 22 4.83 8.16 -23.06
C LEU A 22 4.96 9.04 -21.82
N LYS A 23 5.43 8.48 -20.70
CA LYS A 23 5.68 9.24 -19.48
C LYS A 23 6.75 10.31 -19.67
N GLN A 24 7.81 10.03 -20.42
CA GLN A 24 8.84 11.02 -20.73
C GLN A 24 8.28 12.16 -21.58
N ILE A 25 7.51 11.83 -22.63
CA ILE A 25 6.86 12.84 -23.49
C ILE A 25 5.89 13.70 -22.68
N ALA A 26 5.03 13.11 -21.86
CA ALA A 26 4.08 13.84 -21.03
C ALA A 26 4.79 14.82 -20.09
N ARG A 27 5.91 14.41 -19.46
CA ARG A 27 6.73 15.28 -18.62
C ARG A 27 7.31 16.47 -19.40
N LEU A 28 7.84 16.24 -20.60
CA LEU A 28 8.37 17.31 -21.46
C LEU A 28 7.28 18.29 -21.89
N GLN A 29 6.05 17.80 -22.08
CA GLN A 29 4.88 18.62 -22.42
C GLN A 29 4.23 19.31 -21.21
N GLY A 30 4.71 19.07 -19.98
CA GLY A 30 4.05 19.54 -18.76
C GLY A 30 2.69 18.89 -18.49
N LYS A 31 2.33 17.82 -19.21
CA LYS A 31 1.06 17.10 -19.06
C LYS A 31 1.19 15.96 -18.07
N ARG A 32 0.06 15.58 -17.46
CA ARG A 32 0.00 14.41 -16.59
C ARG A 32 0.28 13.14 -17.41
N PRO A 33 1.19 12.26 -16.98
CA PRO A 33 1.44 11.02 -17.69
C PRO A 33 0.21 10.10 -17.66
N PRO A 34 0.02 9.26 -18.67
CA PRO A 34 -1.08 8.29 -18.71
C PRO A 34 -1.00 7.33 -17.51
N PRO A 35 -2.11 6.64 -17.16
CA PRO A 35 -2.08 5.59 -16.14
C PRO A 35 -1.17 4.42 -16.59
N ASN A 36 -0.55 3.75 -15.62
CA ASN A 36 0.31 2.60 -15.90
C ASN A 36 -0.54 1.42 -16.43
N PRO A 37 -0.25 0.87 -17.63
CA PRO A 37 -1.05 -0.20 -18.23
C PRO A 37 -0.99 -1.54 -17.49
N TYR A 38 0.02 -1.75 -16.63
CA TYR A 38 0.07 -2.89 -15.72
C TYR A 38 0.53 -2.43 -14.34
N PRO A 39 -0.40 -1.93 -13.50
CA PRO A 39 -0.08 -1.69 -12.11
C PRO A 39 0.38 -3.01 -11.46
N SER A 40 1.29 -2.89 -10.51
CA SER A 40 1.61 -4.03 -9.64
C SER A 40 0.42 -4.25 -8.70
N ALA A 41 0.12 -5.50 -8.34
CA ALA A 41 -0.94 -5.81 -7.37
C ALA A 41 -0.83 -4.96 -6.09
N ILE A 42 0.40 -4.74 -5.60
CA ILE A 42 0.68 -3.86 -4.45
C ILE A 42 0.14 -2.43 -4.66
N LYS A 43 0.23 -1.90 -5.88
CA LYS A 43 -0.23 -0.53 -6.19
C LYS A 43 -1.74 -0.45 -6.33
N GLU A 44 -2.40 -1.54 -6.70
CA GLU A 44 -3.86 -1.64 -6.71
C GLU A 44 -4.38 -1.64 -5.28
N ILE A 45 -3.82 -2.51 -4.42
CA ILE A 45 -4.13 -2.55 -2.98
C ILE A 45 -3.89 -1.18 -2.33
N GLN A 46 -2.75 -0.54 -2.60
CA GLN A 46 -2.46 0.80 -2.08
C GLN A 46 -3.46 1.86 -2.58
N ALA A 47 -3.97 1.74 -3.81
CA ALA A 47 -4.95 2.69 -4.34
C ALA A 47 -6.33 2.52 -3.66
N GLU A 48 -6.71 1.28 -3.34
CA GLU A 48 -7.91 0.98 -2.57
C GLU A 48 -7.78 1.45 -1.13
N GLU A 49 -6.67 1.11 -0.48
CA GLU A 49 -6.38 1.48 0.91
C GLU A 49 -6.22 2.98 1.14
N ARG A 50 -5.76 3.73 0.13
CA ARG A 50 -5.52 5.18 0.22
C ARG A 50 -6.73 5.94 0.73
N LYS A 51 -7.93 5.49 0.39
CA LYS A 51 -9.20 6.11 0.83
C LYS A 51 -9.33 6.11 2.35
N PHE A 52 -8.76 5.10 3.01
CA PHE A 52 -8.87 4.89 4.45
C PHE A 52 -7.61 5.31 5.21
N VAL A 53 -6.54 5.73 4.52
CA VAL A 53 -5.30 6.16 5.19
C VAL A 53 -5.55 7.38 6.07
N HIS A 54 -6.29 8.37 5.57
CA HIS A 54 -6.57 9.59 6.32
C HIS A 54 -7.38 9.29 7.60
N ASP A 55 -8.45 8.51 7.46
CA ASP A 55 -9.35 8.18 8.57
C ASP A 55 -8.68 7.31 9.63
N ARG A 56 -7.70 6.46 9.26
CA ARG A 56 -6.92 5.68 10.22
C ARG A 56 -6.24 6.54 11.30
N PHE A 57 -5.80 7.74 10.94
CA PHE A 57 -5.06 8.63 11.84
C PHE A 57 -5.92 9.75 12.42
N ASN A 58 -7.00 10.14 11.74
CA ASN A 58 -7.79 11.32 12.10
C ASN A 58 -9.20 11.00 12.61
N ASN A 59 -9.67 9.75 12.47
CA ASN A 59 -10.97 9.37 13.00
C ASN A 59 -10.90 9.24 14.54
N PRO A 60 -11.69 10.02 15.30
CA PRO A 60 -11.67 10.00 16.76
C PRO A 60 -12.04 8.63 17.34
N GLN A 61 -12.93 7.87 16.70
CA GLN A 61 -13.31 6.52 17.16
C GLN A 61 -12.12 5.55 17.03
N THR A 62 -11.39 5.60 15.92
CA THR A 62 -10.18 4.79 15.71
C THR A 62 -9.12 5.11 16.75
N LEU A 63 -8.90 6.40 17.05
CA LEU A 63 -7.95 6.83 18.08
C LEU A 63 -8.34 6.35 19.48
N GLN A 64 -9.64 6.39 19.82
CA GLN A 64 -10.14 5.87 21.09
C GLN A 64 -9.86 4.37 21.25
N ILE A 65 -10.11 3.58 20.20
CA ILE A 65 -9.82 2.14 20.20
C ILE A 65 -8.32 1.88 20.38
N VAL A 66 -7.46 2.59 19.63
CA VAL A 66 -6.00 2.45 19.74
C VAL A 66 -5.50 2.82 21.14
N ASN A 67 -6.04 3.87 21.75
CA ASN A 67 -5.66 4.29 23.09
C ASN A 67 -6.07 3.25 24.14
N LYS A 68 -7.28 2.68 24.02
CA LYS A 68 -7.73 1.59 24.89
C LYS A 68 -6.82 0.36 24.79
N LEU A 69 -6.49 -0.08 23.57
CA LEU A 69 -5.56 -1.20 23.35
C LEU A 69 -4.17 -0.95 23.94
N ARG A 70 -3.69 0.30 23.93
CA ARG A 70 -2.42 0.67 24.58
C ARG A 70 -2.51 0.58 26.10
N GLN A 71 -3.63 1.01 26.69
CA GLN A 71 -3.87 0.92 28.13
C GLN A 71 -3.98 -0.54 28.57
N ASP A 72 -4.76 -1.36 27.87
CA ASP A 72 -4.91 -2.79 28.16
C ASP A 72 -3.56 -3.51 28.11
N ARG A 73 -2.74 -3.23 27.09
CA ARG A 73 -1.39 -3.81 26.97
C ARG A 73 -0.44 -3.35 28.08
N ALA A 74 -0.57 -2.11 28.54
CA ALA A 74 0.24 -1.60 29.65
C ALA A 74 -0.16 -2.27 30.97
N ALA A 75 -1.46 -2.46 31.21
CA ALA A 75 -1.98 -3.18 32.38
C ALA A 75 -1.52 -4.64 32.38
N GLU A 76 -1.64 -5.36 31.26
CA GLU A 76 -1.14 -6.73 31.14
C GLU A 76 0.36 -6.85 31.43
N MET A 77 1.17 -5.87 31.00
CA MET A 77 2.60 -5.85 31.32
C MET A 77 2.89 -5.57 32.80
N MET A 78 2.07 -4.75 33.48
CA MET A 78 2.20 -4.51 34.91
C MET A 78 1.81 -5.76 35.72
N ASP A 79 0.72 -6.43 35.37
CA ASP A 79 0.29 -7.68 36.02
C ASP A 79 1.34 -8.78 35.86
N ARG A 80 1.93 -8.93 34.66
CA ARG A 80 3.04 -9.87 34.43
C ARG A 80 4.28 -9.56 35.26
N ARG A 81 4.53 -8.29 35.58
CA ARG A 81 5.70 -7.85 36.37
C ARG A 81 5.45 -7.97 37.87
N GLY A 82 4.20 -7.82 38.32
CA GLY A 82 3.76 -8.04 39.70
C GLY A 82 3.79 -9.51 40.12
N GLY A 83 3.59 -10.44 39.19
CA GLY A 83 3.67 -11.89 39.44
C GLY A 83 5.07 -12.49 39.55
N PHE A 84 6.15 -11.71 39.34
CA PHE A 84 7.55 -12.20 39.41
C PHE A 84 8.22 -11.90 40.78
N PHE A 85 7.55 -11.20 41.69
CA PHE A 85 8.05 -10.87 43.04
C PHE A 85 7.10 -11.36 44.15
N GLY A 86 6.27 -12.36 43.88
CA GLY A 86 5.43 -13.06 44.86
C GLY A 86 5.96 -14.43 45.20
#